data_AF-A0A7G9YZA6-F1
#
_entry.id   AF-A0A7G9YZA6-F1
#
_cell.length_a   1.000
_cell.length_b   1.000
_cell.length_c   1.000
_cell.angle_alpha   90.00
_cell.angle_beta   90.00
_cell.angle_gamma   90.00
#
_symmetry.space_group_name_H-M   'P 1'
#
loop_
_entity.id
_entity.type
_entity.pdbx_description
1 polymer ?
#
loop_
_entity_poly.entity_id
_entity_poly.type
_entity_poly.pdbx_seq_one_letter_code
_entity_poly.pdbx_strand_id
1 'polypeptide(L)'
;MAEVVVKIPDELEKEIEELQGEDWSEVALKAIELRAFELKLAKSRKLRHVLFKALISESKLTEEDAMELGRKANEEMLAQLKEKGLV
;
A
#
# COMPACT_ATOMS: atom_id res chain seq x y z
N MET A 1 2.43 17.92 21.75
CA MET A 1 1.36 17.20 21.03
C MET A 1 0.98 18.06 19.84
N ALA A 2 0.73 17.46 18.68
CA ALA A 2 0.27 18.18 17.49
C ALA A 2 -1.07 17.59 17.07
N GLU A 3 -2.00 18.43 16.65
CA GLU A 3 -3.34 18.03 16.24
C GLU A 3 -3.49 18.25 14.72
N VAL A 4 -4.13 17.29 14.06
CA VAL A 4 -4.45 17.37 12.64
C VAL A 4 -5.97 17.34 12.52
N VAL A 5 -6.55 18.44 12.03
CA VAL A 5 -7.98 18.54 11.76
C VAL A 5 -8.20 18.29 10.27
N VAL A 6 -9.03 17.30 9.95
CA VAL A 6 -9.37 16.94 8.57
C VAL A 6 -10.84 17.26 8.34
N LYS A 7 -11.12 17.95 7.24
CA LYS A 7 -12.50 18.13 6.78
C LYS A 7 -12.94 16.88 6.03
N ILE A 8 -13.92 16.18 6.57
CA ILE A 8 -14.51 14.99 5.94
C ILE A 8 -15.52 15.45 4.87
N PRO A 9 -15.47 14.90 3.63
CA PRO A 9 -16.50 15.14 2.63
C PRO A 9 -17.87 14.57 3.04
N ASP A 10 -18.95 15.25 2.68
CA ASP A 10 -20.32 14.89 3.05
C ASP A 10 -20.70 13.45 2.64
N GLU A 11 -20.15 12.93 1.53
CA GLU A 11 -20.37 11.54 1.11
C GLU A 11 -19.80 10.55 2.12
N LEU A 12 -18.60 10.83 2.64
CA LEU A 12 -17.89 9.94 3.57
C LEU A 12 -18.42 10.08 5.00
N GLU A 13 -18.90 11.28 5.38
CA GLU A 13 -19.52 11.51 6.68
C GLU A 13 -20.70 10.57 6.91
N LYS A 14 -21.54 10.36 5.90
CA LYS A 14 -22.67 9.41 5.98
C LYS A 14 -22.21 7.97 6.20
N GLU A 15 -21.19 7.52 5.48
CA GLU A 15 -20.62 6.18 5.63
C GLU A 15 -20.04 5.96 7.05
N ILE A 16 -19.39 7.00 7.59
CA ILE A 16 -18.82 7.02 8.94
C ILE A 16 -19.92 6.94 10.01
N GLU A 17 -21.00 7.71 9.84
CA GLU A 17 -22.14 7.71 10.76
C GLU A 17 -22.89 6.36 10.77
N GLU A 18 -22.94 5.67 9.63
CA GLU A 18 -23.54 4.33 9.52
C GLU A 18 -22.72 3.25 10.23
N LEU A 19 -21.40 3.42 10.30
CA LEU A 19 -20.46 2.51 10.97
C LEU A 19 -20.31 2.87 12.46
N GLN A 20 -21.40 2.70 13.21
CA GLN A 20 -21.47 2.99 14.63
C GLN A 20 -20.56 2.07 15.45
N GLY A 21 -19.86 2.64 16.44
CA GLY A 21 -19.04 1.90 17.41
C GLY A 21 -17.54 1.91 17.13
N GLU A 22 -17.10 2.47 16.01
CA GLU A 22 -15.69 2.63 15.67
C GLU A 22 -15.07 3.88 16.30
N ASP A 23 -13.82 3.76 16.77
CA ASP A 23 -13.00 4.93 17.17
C ASP A 23 -12.31 5.51 15.93
N TRP A 24 -12.95 6.52 15.34
CA TRP A 24 -12.43 7.20 14.15
C TRP A 24 -11.08 7.90 14.37
N SER A 25 -10.73 8.23 15.61
CA SER A 25 -9.40 8.78 15.91
C SER A 25 -8.33 7.70 15.81
N GLU A 26 -8.62 6.49 16.30
CA GLU A 26 -7.72 5.33 16.16
C GLU A 26 -7.58 4.92 14.69
N VAL A 27 -8.69 4.90 13.94
CA VAL A 27 -8.69 4.62 12.50
C VAL A 27 -7.82 5.62 11.75
N ALA A 28 -8.01 6.92 12.01
CA ALA A 28 -7.22 7.98 11.38
C ALA A 28 -5.72 7.85 11.72
N LEU A 29 -5.39 7.55 12.98
CA LEU A 29 -4.00 7.34 13.40
C LEU A 29 -3.35 6.18 12.64
N LYS A 30 -4.03 5.01 12.58
CA LYS A 30 -3.53 3.84 11.85
C LYS A 30 -3.34 4.13 10.37
N ALA A 31 -4.27 4.87 9.75
CA ALA A 31 -4.16 5.27 8.35
C ALA A 31 -2.94 6.18 8.12
N ILE A 32 -2.68 7.14 9.02
CA ILE A 32 -1.50 8.01 8.96
C ILE A 32 -0.21 7.21 9.13
N GLU A 33 -0.14 6.31 10.11
CA GLU A 33 1.02 5.45 10.35
C GLU A 33 1.34 4.58 9.14
N LEU A 34 0.33 3.93 8.57
CA LEU A 34 0.46 3.13 7.36
C LEU A 34 0.98 3.97 6.21
N ARG A 35 0.37 5.15 5.97
CA ARG A 35 0.79 6.02 4.88
C ARG A 35 2.21 6.54 5.06
N ALA A 36 2.60 6.88 6.29
CA ALA A 36 3.97 7.29 6.61
C ALA A 36 4.97 6.16 6.34
N PHE A 37 4.64 4.92 6.70
CA PHE A 37 5.44 3.74 6.40
C PHE A 37 5.58 3.52 4.89
N GLU A 38 4.49 3.57 4.12
CA GLU A 38 4.52 3.44 2.67
C GLU A 38 5.43 4.49 2.01
N LEU A 39 5.31 5.75 2.43
CA LEU A 39 6.14 6.84 1.92
C LEU A 39 7.63 6.62 2.23
N LYS A 40 7.94 6.13 3.43
CA LYS A 40 9.31 5.79 3.84
C LYS A 40 9.85 4.61 3.02
N LEU A 41 9.02 3.59 2.79
CA LEU A 41 9.34 2.43 1.97
C LEU A 41 9.59 2.85 0.51
N ALA A 42 8.75 3.70 -0.07
CA ALA A 42 8.88 4.21 -1.43
C ALA A 42 10.17 5.03 -1.64
N LYS A 43 10.64 5.74 -0.61
CA LYS A 43 11.87 6.54 -0.68
C LYS A 43 13.15 5.75 -0.38
N SER A 44 13.08 4.61 0.30
CA SER A 44 14.26 3.87 0.75
C SER A 44 14.45 2.54 0.01
N ARG A 45 15.42 2.50 -0.91
CA ARG A 45 15.83 1.26 -1.59
C ARG A 45 16.26 0.17 -0.60
N LYS A 46 16.95 0.55 0.48
CA LYS A 46 17.40 -0.38 1.52
C LYS A 46 16.21 -1.03 2.23
N LEU A 47 15.18 -0.26 2.61
CA LEU A 47 14.01 -0.81 3.27
C LEU A 47 13.21 -1.73 2.35
N ARG A 48 13.05 -1.35 1.07
CA ARG A 48 12.42 -2.23 0.08
C ARG A 48 13.17 -3.55 -0.06
N HIS A 49 14.50 -3.50 -0.10
CA HIS A 49 15.33 -4.69 -0.19
C HIS A 49 15.20 -5.59 1.03
N VAL A 50 15.21 -5.01 2.23
CA VAL A 50 15.03 -5.77 3.48
C VAL A 50 13.64 -6.42 3.53
N LEU A 51 12.59 -5.68 3.18
CA LEU A 51 11.23 -6.21 3.12
C LEU A 51 11.14 -7.35 2.09
N PHE A 52 11.70 -7.14 0.89
CA PHE A 52 11.75 -8.16 -0.15
C PHE A 52 12.43 -9.43 0.35
N LYS A 53 13.61 -9.30 1.00
CA LYS A 53 14.33 -10.43 1.59
C LYS A 53 13.52 -11.16 2.67
N ALA A 54 12.79 -10.45 3.50
CA ALA A 54 11.92 -11.04 4.51
C ALA A 54 10.71 -11.77 3.90
N LEU A 55 10.18 -11.29 2.77
CA LEU A 55 9.08 -11.95 2.07
C LEU A 55 9.54 -13.25 1.38
N ILE A 56 10.73 -13.26 0.78
CA ILE A 56 11.25 -14.45 0.11
C ILE A 56 11.85 -15.48 1.07
N SER A 57 12.19 -15.10 2.31
CA SER A 57 12.85 -16.03 3.27
C SER A 57 11.96 -17.20 3.68
N GLU A 58 10.64 -17.02 3.63
CA GLU A 58 9.65 -18.09 3.87
C GLU A 58 9.33 -18.89 2.60
N SER A 59 9.96 -18.56 1.48
CA SER A 59 9.70 -19.17 0.17
C SER A 59 10.83 -20.11 -0.27
N LYS A 60 10.54 -20.93 -1.27
CA LYS A 60 11.56 -21.74 -1.98
C LYS A 60 12.24 -20.97 -3.12
N LEU A 61 11.86 -19.72 -3.35
CA LEU A 61 12.36 -18.91 -4.44
C LEU A 61 13.68 -18.26 -4.06
N THR A 62 14.61 -18.23 -5.00
CA THR A 62 15.79 -17.38 -4.89
C THR A 62 15.41 -15.93 -5.16
N GLU A 63 16.31 -15.01 -4.81
CA GLU A 63 16.16 -13.59 -5.15
C GLU A 63 16.05 -13.39 -6.68
N GLU A 64 16.78 -14.17 -7.47
CA GLU A 64 16.72 -14.13 -8.93
C GLU A 64 15.36 -14.61 -9.46
N ASP A 65 14.85 -15.74 -8.96
CA ASP A 65 13.53 -16.27 -9.35
C ASP A 65 12.42 -15.25 -9.07
N ALA A 66 12.42 -14.66 -7.88
CA ALA A 66 11.41 -13.69 -7.48
C ALA A 66 11.49 -12.40 -8.32
N MET A 67 12.70 -11.96 -8.70
CA MET A 67 12.89 -10.82 -9.60
C MET A 67 12.43 -11.12 -11.03
N GLU A 68 12.69 -12.32 -11.55
CA GLU A 68 12.24 -12.74 -12.87
C GLU A 68 10.71 -12.84 -12.94
N LEU A 69 10.08 -13.45 -11.93
CA LEU A 69 8.63 -13.51 -11.81
C LEU A 69 8.01 -12.12 -11.75
N GLY A 70 8.61 -11.20 -10.98
CA GLY A 70 8.19 -9.81 -10.92
C GLY A 70 8.22 -9.11 -12.28
N ARG A 71 9.25 -9.35 -13.10
CA ARG A 71 9.34 -8.80 -14.47
C ARG A 71 8.23 -9.34 -15.37
N LYS A 72 8.04 -10.67 -15.40
CA LYS A 72 7.00 -11.32 -16.21
C LYS A 72 5.61 -10.82 -15.84
N ALA A 73 5.32 -10.69 -14.55
CA ALA A 73 4.04 -10.16 -14.07
C ALA A 73 3.80 -8.72 -14.53
N ASN A 74 4.83 -7.86 -14.48
CA ASN A 74 4.72 -6.47 -14.93
C ASN A 74 4.51 -6.36 -16.45
N GLU A 75 5.21 -7.19 -17.24
CA GLU A 75 5.05 -7.23 -18.70
C GLU A 75 3.63 -7.65 -19.11
N GLU A 76 3.11 -8.72 -18.49
CA GLU A 76 1.76 -9.21 -18.72
C GLU A 76 0.69 -8.18 -18.31
N MET A 77 0.84 -7.58 -17.12
CA MET A 77 -0.07 -6.52 -16.66
C MET A 77 -0.07 -5.32 -17.61
N LEU A 78 1.10 -4.91 -18.12
CA LEU A 78 1.21 -3.83 -19.09
C LEU A 78 0.50 -4.17 -20.41
N ALA A 79 0.61 -5.42 -20.90
CA ALA A 79 -0.09 -5.85 -22.10
C ALA A 79 -1.62 -5.76 -21.93
N GLN A 80 -2.15 -6.23 -20.80
CA GLN A 80 -3.58 -6.18 -20.50
C GLN A 80 -4.10 -4.74 -20.34
N LEU A 81 -3.30 -3.84 -19.78
CA LEU A 81 -3.68 -2.43 -19.64
C LEU A 81 -3.77 -1.71 -20.99
N LYS A 82 -2.84 -2.01 -21.92
CA LYS A 82 -2.89 -1.49 -23.30
C LYS A 82 -4.11 -1.98 -24.06
N GLU A 83 -4.44 -3.27 -23.94
CA GLU A 83 -5.64 -3.86 -24.56
C GLU A 83 -6.92 -3.17 -24.09
N LYS A 84 -6.96 -2.77 -22.81
CA LYS A 84 -8.08 -2.03 -22.21
C LYS A 84 -8.07 -0.53 -22.47
N GLY A 85 -7.05 0.01 -23.14
CA GLY A 85 -6.90 1.44 -23.42
C GLY A 85 -6.70 2.29 -22.15
N LEU A 86 -6.18 1.69 -21.07
CA LEU A 86 -5.96 2.37 -19.79
C LEU A 86 -4.57 3.03 -19.71
N VAL A 87 -3.66 2.67 -20.63
CA VAL A 87 -2.28 3.20 -20.77
C VAL A 87 -1.86 3.17 -22.23
#